data_AF-A0A377YQ21-F1
#
_entry.id   AF-A0A377YQ21-F1
#
_cell.length_a   1.000
_cell.length_b   1.000
_cell.length_c   1.000
_cell.angle_alpha   90.00
_cell.angle_beta   90.00
_cell.angle_gamma   90.00
#
_symmetry.space_group_name_H-M   'P 1'
#
loop_
_entity.id
_entity.type
_entity.pdbx_description
1 polymer ?
#
loop_
_entity_poly.entity_id
_entity_poly.type
_entity_poly.pdbx_seq_one_letter_code
_entity_poly.pdbx_strand_id
1 'polypeptide(L)'
;MPHVRTFLRLLTGCSRINSDVARRIPGLHRDPKDRLSSLKQVEEALDMLISSHGEYCPLPLTMDVQAELFPEVLHTRTVRRLKRQDFAFTRKMRREARQVEQSWLLRQNLLGQAVTELNFQSPETVCTWYTRWSDEFDAAELAAPFWRWQSRFASLKELDWLRISGEPLYAVMYEIPFIVRETPEHIRVAERWQVPNKLADRSGV
;
A
#
# COMPACT_ATOMS: atom_id res chain seq x y z
N MET A 1 20.71 -31.31 39.27
CA MET A 1 20.98 -31.61 37.85
C MET A 1 20.62 -33.05 37.49
N PRO A 2 19.34 -33.45 37.53
CA PRO A 2 18.93 -34.82 37.16
C PRO A 2 18.86 -35.04 35.64
N HIS A 3 18.59 -34.00 34.86
CA HIS A 3 18.35 -34.11 33.42
C HIS A 3 19.65 -34.34 32.66
N VAL A 4 20.70 -33.55 32.96
CA VAL A 4 22.02 -33.73 32.34
C VAL A 4 22.64 -35.07 32.64
N ARG A 5 22.56 -35.54 33.88
CA ARG A 5 23.16 -36.83 34.25
C ARG A 5 22.53 -38.00 33.52
N THR A 6 21.23 -37.92 33.25
CA THR A 6 20.48 -38.89 32.45
C THR A 6 20.89 -38.82 30.98
N PHE A 7 20.98 -37.61 30.43
CA PHE A 7 21.46 -37.37 29.08
C PHE A 7 22.90 -37.88 28.85
N LEU A 8 23.84 -37.53 29.74
CA LEU A 8 25.23 -37.99 29.63
C LEU A 8 25.35 -39.50 29.75
N ARG A 9 24.52 -40.13 30.60
CA ARG A 9 24.48 -41.60 30.72
C ARG A 9 24.00 -42.25 29.43
N LEU A 10 22.99 -41.69 28.78
CA LEU A 10 22.51 -42.17 27.47
C LEU A 10 23.53 -41.95 26.36
N LEU A 11 24.18 -40.78 26.34
CA LEU A 11 25.11 -40.38 25.28
C LEU A 11 26.48 -41.09 25.37
N THR A 12 27.01 -41.26 26.58
CA THR A 12 28.40 -41.70 26.81
C THR A 12 28.56 -42.85 27.78
N GLY A 13 27.48 -43.30 28.44
CA GLY A 13 27.54 -44.27 29.54
C GLY A 13 28.00 -43.66 30.88
N CYS A 14 28.46 -42.41 30.90
CA CYS A 14 28.97 -41.73 32.09
C CYS A 14 27.94 -40.75 32.65
N SER A 15 27.77 -40.71 33.97
CA SER A 15 26.86 -39.77 34.64
C SER A 15 27.50 -38.43 35.02
N ARG A 16 28.84 -38.31 34.93
CA ARG A 16 29.61 -37.12 35.28
C ARG A 16 30.31 -36.58 34.05
N ILE A 17 30.36 -35.24 33.93
CA ILE A 17 31.09 -34.59 32.86
C ILE A 17 32.60 -34.67 33.12
N ASN A 18 33.37 -35.03 32.09
CA ASN A 18 34.83 -34.92 32.05
C ASN A 18 35.24 -34.35 30.68
N SER A 19 36.53 -34.12 30.45
CA SER A 19 37.02 -33.57 29.17
C SER A 19 36.66 -34.44 27.96
N ASP A 20 36.70 -35.76 28.11
CA ASP A 20 36.45 -36.70 27.01
C ASP A 20 34.96 -36.83 26.69
N VAL A 21 34.11 -36.82 27.71
CA VAL A 21 32.65 -36.76 27.61
C VAL A 21 32.22 -35.45 26.98
N ALA A 22 32.81 -34.32 27.38
CA ALA A 22 32.52 -33.02 26.79
C ALA A 22 32.83 -32.97 25.29
N ARG A 23 33.94 -33.58 24.85
CA ARG A 23 34.30 -33.69 23.42
C ARG A 23 33.31 -34.54 22.60
N ARG A 24 32.57 -35.43 23.24
CA ARG A 24 31.56 -36.28 22.60
C ARG A 24 30.19 -35.60 22.51
N ILE A 25 30.00 -34.43 23.12
CA ILE A 25 28.74 -33.68 23.01
C ILE A 25 28.70 -32.98 21.65
N PRO A 26 27.67 -33.24 20.82
CA PRO A 26 27.50 -32.57 19.54
C PRO A 26 27.50 -31.04 19.66
N GLY A 27 28.20 -30.35 18.76
CA GLY A 27 28.31 -28.89 18.73
C GLY A 27 29.16 -28.26 19.85
N LEU A 28 29.63 -29.04 20.83
CA LEU A 28 30.44 -28.51 21.94
C LEU A 28 31.93 -28.52 21.56
N HIS A 29 32.38 -27.42 20.97
CA HIS A 29 33.79 -27.21 20.64
C HIS A 29 34.56 -26.72 21.88
N ARG A 30 35.17 -27.64 22.63
CA ARG A 30 36.01 -27.29 23.78
C ARG A 30 37.49 -27.44 23.43
N ASP A 31 38.21 -26.33 23.31
CA ASP A 31 39.67 -26.36 23.22
C ASP A 31 40.25 -26.71 24.61
N PRO A 32 41.17 -27.69 24.72
CA PRO A 32 41.88 -27.96 25.99
C PRO A 32 42.62 -26.74 26.57
N LYS A 33 42.90 -25.69 25.79
CA LYS A 33 43.49 -24.43 26.26
C LYS A 33 42.46 -23.42 26.77
N ASP A 34 41.17 -23.67 26.55
CA ASP A 34 40.10 -22.73 26.91
C ASP A 34 39.83 -22.74 28.42
N ARG A 35 40.37 -21.73 29.10
CA ARG A 35 40.19 -21.50 30.55
C ARG A 35 38.89 -20.74 30.88
N LEU A 36 38.11 -20.37 29.86
CA LEU A 36 37.00 -19.43 29.99
C LEU A 36 35.73 -20.03 30.63
N SER A 37 35.58 -21.35 30.64
CA SER A 37 34.44 -22.01 31.28
C SER A 37 34.79 -23.30 32.02
N SER A 38 34.35 -23.39 33.27
CA SER A 38 34.54 -24.60 34.09
C SER A 38 33.64 -25.73 33.59
N LEU A 39 34.08 -26.98 33.74
CA LEU A 39 33.24 -28.17 33.45
C LEU A 39 31.91 -28.13 34.23
N LYS A 40 31.93 -27.57 35.44
CA LYS A 40 30.74 -27.37 36.26
C LYS A 40 29.75 -26.40 35.61
N GLN A 41 30.21 -25.26 35.09
CA GLN A 41 29.35 -24.31 34.38
C GLN A 41 28.76 -24.91 33.10
N VAL A 42 29.51 -25.76 32.40
CA VAL A 42 29.00 -26.51 31.24
C VAL A 42 27.91 -27.50 31.67
N GLU A 43 28.12 -28.24 32.76
CA GLU A 43 27.12 -29.17 33.32
C GLU A 43 25.83 -28.44 33.72
N GLU A 44 25.95 -27.30 34.39
CA GLU A 44 24.81 -26.46 34.79
C GLU A 44 24.07 -25.87 33.59
N ALA A 45 24.81 -25.37 32.59
CA ALA A 45 24.24 -24.83 31.37
C ALA A 45 23.50 -25.89 30.55
N LEU A 46 24.05 -27.11 30.47
CA LEU A 46 23.39 -28.23 29.80
C LEU A 46 22.13 -28.67 30.55
N ASP A 47 22.13 -28.65 31.90
CA ASP A 47 20.95 -29.07 32.68
C ASP A 47 19.81 -28.07 32.47
N MET A 48 20.14 -26.80 32.33
CA MET A 48 19.20 -25.74 31.99
C MET A 48 18.69 -25.82 30.53
N LEU A 49 19.58 -26.13 29.58
CA LEU A 49 19.20 -26.34 28.17
C LEU A 49 18.24 -27.53 28.03
N ILE A 50 18.54 -28.65 28.68
CA ILE A 50 17.73 -29.86 28.59
C ILE A 50 16.41 -29.70 29.35
N SER A 51 16.43 -29.10 30.55
CA SER A 51 15.20 -28.86 31.32
C SER A 51 14.26 -27.86 30.62
N SER A 52 14.80 -26.94 29.82
CA SER A 52 14.01 -26.03 28.98
C SER A 52 13.65 -26.60 27.59
N HIS A 53 13.93 -27.87 27.32
CA HIS A 53 13.72 -28.52 26.02
C HIS A 53 14.34 -27.74 24.84
N GLY A 54 15.48 -27.11 25.08
CA GLY A 54 16.17 -26.32 24.07
C GLY A 54 15.69 -24.87 23.95
N GLU A 55 14.71 -24.39 24.72
CA GLU A 55 14.28 -22.99 24.61
C GLU A 55 15.30 -22.00 25.19
N TYR A 56 16.05 -22.39 26.20
CA TYR A 56 17.06 -21.52 26.81
C TYR A 56 18.46 -22.13 26.68
N CYS A 57 19.35 -21.46 25.95
CA CYS A 57 20.74 -21.87 25.77
C CYS A 57 21.68 -20.88 26.49
N PRO A 58 21.98 -21.11 27.78
CA PRO A 58 22.87 -20.23 28.53
C PRO A 58 24.33 -20.42 28.13
N LEU A 59 25.12 -19.36 28.31
CA LEU A 59 26.57 -19.44 28.24
C LEU A 59 27.08 -20.45 29.30
N PRO A 60 28.12 -21.26 28.99
CA PRO A 60 29.03 -21.14 27.85
C PRO A 60 28.59 -21.92 26.59
N LEU A 61 27.36 -22.45 26.52
CA LEU A 61 26.91 -23.23 25.36
C LEU A 61 26.69 -22.34 24.14
N THR A 62 27.13 -22.81 22.97
CA THR A 62 26.91 -22.14 21.70
C THR A 62 25.56 -22.52 21.10
N MET A 63 25.10 -21.69 20.16
CA MET A 63 23.88 -22.00 19.39
C MET A 63 24.02 -23.30 18.59
N ASP A 64 25.23 -23.73 18.25
CA ASP A 64 25.48 -25.00 17.56
C ASP A 64 25.11 -26.20 18.44
N VAL A 65 25.42 -26.15 19.74
CA VAL A 65 24.97 -27.19 20.70
C VAL A 65 23.43 -27.23 20.77
N GLN A 66 22.77 -26.07 20.77
CA GLN A 66 21.31 -26.01 20.73
C GLN A 66 20.75 -26.53 19.39
N ALA A 67 21.41 -26.24 18.27
CA ALA A 67 21.01 -26.69 16.94
C ALA A 67 21.05 -28.20 16.80
N GLU A 68 22.12 -28.83 17.30
CA GLU A 68 22.34 -30.27 17.23
C GLU A 68 21.42 -31.03 18.18
N LEU A 69 21.25 -30.54 19.42
CA LEU A 69 20.44 -31.24 20.43
C LEU A 69 18.93 -30.96 20.29
N PHE A 70 18.55 -29.78 19.79
CA PHE A 70 17.16 -29.33 19.67
C PHE A 70 16.89 -28.62 18.33
N PRO A 71 17.03 -29.32 17.18
CA PRO A 71 16.86 -28.72 15.85
C PRO A 71 15.45 -28.11 15.65
N GLU A 72 14.44 -28.70 16.27
CA GLU A 72 13.04 -28.24 16.19
C GLU A 72 12.82 -26.83 16.75
N VAL A 73 13.61 -26.44 17.77
CA VAL A 73 13.52 -25.09 18.36
C VAL A 73 14.02 -24.05 17.37
N LEU A 74 15.14 -24.32 16.69
CA LEU A 74 15.67 -23.43 15.65
C LEU A 74 14.77 -23.39 14.41
N HIS A 75 14.24 -24.54 13.99
CA HIS A 75 13.28 -24.60 12.89
C HIS A 75 12.04 -23.75 13.20
N THR A 76 11.45 -23.94 14.39
CA THR A 76 10.29 -23.17 14.85
C THR A 76 10.58 -21.67 14.93
N ARG A 77 11.74 -21.27 15.45
CA ARG A 77 12.16 -19.85 15.51
C ARG A 77 12.32 -19.26 14.12
N THR A 78 12.95 -20.00 13.21
CA THR A 78 13.17 -19.59 11.82
C THR A 78 11.85 -19.44 11.07
N VAL A 79 10.96 -20.43 11.16
CA VAL A 79 9.61 -20.39 10.56
C VAL A 79 8.81 -19.21 11.13
N ARG A 80 8.81 -19.00 12.45
CA ARG A 80 8.15 -17.84 13.08
C ARG A 80 8.73 -16.52 12.61
N ARG A 81 10.05 -16.43 12.39
CA ARG A 81 10.71 -15.23 11.87
C ARG A 81 10.30 -14.97 10.42
N LEU A 82 10.37 -15.98 9.55
CA LEU A 82 9.96 -15.88 8.15
C LEU A 82 8.49 -15.51 8.02
N LYS A 83 7.61 -16.15 8.80
CA LYS A 83 6.18 -15.82 8.82
C LYS A 83 5.91 -14.39 9.28
N ARG A 84 6.67 -13.87 10.26
CA ARG A 84 6.59 -12.46 10.67
C ARG A 84 7.04 -11.50 9.56
N GLN A 85 8.10 -11.85 8.83
CA GLN A 85 8.56 -11.06 7.68
C GLN A 85 7.52 -11.06 6.56
N ASP A 86 6.95 -12.21 6.23
CA ASP A 86 5.90 -12.34 5.21
C ASP A 86 4.64 -11.54 5.59
N PHE A 87 4.21 -11.61 6.86
CA PHE A 87 3.10 -10.78 7.33
C PHE A 87 3.40 -9.28 7.29
N ALA A 88 4.64 -8.86 7.58
CA ALA A 88 5.04 -7.47 7.47
C ALA A 88 5.04 -7.01 6.00
N PHE A 89 5.57 -7.83 5.10
CA PHE A 89 5.59 -7.58 3.66
C PHE A 89 4.19 -7.49 3.07
N THR A 90 3.35 -8.50 3.27
CA THR A 90 1.96 -8.51 2.78
C THR A 90 1.14 -7.36 3.35
N ARG A 91 1.36 -6.97 4.62
CA ARG A 91 0.72 -5.78 5.20
C ARG A 91 1.17 -4.49 4.51
N LYS A 92 2.46 -4.36 4.18
CA LYS A 92 3.00 -3.21 3.45
C LYS A 92 2.38 -3.13 2.05
N MET A 93 2.40 -4.22 1.30
CA MET A 93 1.81 -4.30 -0.04
C MET A 93 0.31 -3.93 -0.05
N ARG A 94 -0.47 -4.41 0.94
CA ARG A 94 -1.89 -4.04 1.06
C ARG A 94 -2.10 -2.57 1.35
N ARG A 95 -1.21 -1.92 2.10
CA ARG A 95 -1.30 -0.47 2.37
C ARG A 95 -1.03 0.33 1.12
N GLU A 96 0.01 -0.03 0.37
CA GLU A 96 0.36 0.62 -0.90
C GLU A 96 -0.77 0.44 -1.93
N ALA A 97 -1.30 -0.77 -2.08
CA ALA A 97 -2.43 -1.03 -2.98
C ALA A 97 -3.67 -0.17 -2.63
N ARG A 98 -4.01 -0.05 -1.34
CA ARG A 98 -5.11 0.81 -0.88
C ARG A 98 -4.85 2.29 -1.15
N GLN A 99 -3.61 2.76 -1.03
CA GLN A 99 -3.27 4.16 -1.34
C GLN A 99 -3.45 4.46 -2.82
N VAL A 100 -3.00 3.57 -3.70
CA VAL A 100 -3.20 3.70 -5.14
C VAL A 100 -4.69 3.70 -5.47
N GLU A 101 -5.45 2.73 -4.95
CA GLU A 101 -6.90 2.65 -5.14
C GLU A 101 -7.62 3.92 -4.65
N GLN A 102 -7.26 4.43 -3.46
CA GLN A 102 -7.81 5.66 -2.92
C GLN A 102 -7.51 6.88 -3.78
N SER A 103 -6.27 7.01 -4.28
CA SER A 103 -5.90 8.12 -5.17
C SER A 103 -6.68 8.07 -6.49
N TRP A 104 -6.87 6.87 -7.05
CA TRP A 104 -7.66 6.68 -8.25
C TRP A 104 -9.15 7.01 -8.03
N LEU A 105 -9.75 6.51 -6.94
CA LEU A 105 -11.13 6.82 -6.57
C LEU A 105 -11.32 8.32 -6.31
N LEU A 106 -10.38 8.98 -5.64
CA LEU A 106 -10.44 10.42 -5.40
C LEU A 106 -10.42 11.20 -6.73
N ARG A 107 -9.50 10.85 -7.64
CA ARG A 107 -9.43 11.47 -8.98
C ARG A 107 -10.74 11.25 -9.75
N GLN A 108 -11.27 10.03 -9.75
CA GLN A 108 -12.52 9.72 -10.43
C GLN A 108 -13.70 10.48 -9.82
N ASN A 109 -13.76 10.62 -8.50
CA ASN A 109 -14.79 11.40 -7.82
C ASN A 109 -14.70 12.89 -8.16
N LEU A 110 -13.50 13.46 -8.20
CA LEU A 110 -13.29 14.85 -8.63
C LEU A 110 -13.71 15.05 -10.09
N LEU A 111 -13.39 14.12 -10.98
CA LEU A 111 -13.85 14.20 -12.37
C LEU A 111 -15.38 14.09 -12.43
N GLY A 112 -15.98 13.21 -11.62
CA GLY A 112 -17.43 13.11 -11.46
C GLY A 112 -18.08 14.42 -10.99
N GLN A 113 -17.44 15.15 -10.08
CA GLN A 113 -17.86 16.49 -9.66
C GLN A 113 -17.77 17.49 -10.82
N ALA A 114 -16.63 17.53 -11.53
CA ALA A 114 -16.47 18.40 -12.69
C ALA A 114 -17.54 18.14 -13.76
N VAL A 115 -17.84 16.88 -14.06
CA VAL A 115 -18.91 16.49 -14.99
C VAL A 115 -20.29 16.87 -14.48
N THR A 116 -20.54 16.71 -13.18
CA THR A 116 -21.79 17.13 -12.55
C THR A 116 -21.97 18.63 -12.67
N GLU A 117 -20.95 19.42 -12.33
CA GLU A 117 -20.95 20.87 -12.47
C GLU A 117 -21.13 21.32 -13.93
N LEU A 118 -20.50 20.62 -14.89
CA LEU A 118 -20.66 20.89 -16.31
C LEU A 118 -22.13 20.80 -16.75
N ASN A 119 -22.89 19.85 -16.21
CA ASN A 119 -24.31 19.71 -16.53
C ASN A 119 -25.15 20.92 -16.12
N PHE A 120 -24.65 21.74 -15.18
CA PHE A 120 -25.25 22.99 -14.73
C PHE A 120 -24.70 24.24 -15.44
N GLN A 121 -23.83 24.07 -16.44
CA GLN A 121 -23.32 25.17 -17.26
C GLN A 121 -24.16 25.39 -18.51
N SER A 122 -24.27 26.65 -18.92
CA SER A 122 -24.75 27.07 -20.24
C SER A 122 -23.56 27.43 -21.14
N PRO A 123 -23.77 27.62 -22.46
CA PRO A 123 -22.73 28.14 -23.35
C PRO A 123 -22.07 29.44 -22.84
N GLU A 124 -22.79 30.26 -22.09
CA GLU A 124 -22.30 31.51 -21.52
C GLU A 124 -21.35 31.31 -20.33
N THR A 125 -21.48 30.19 -19.60
CA THR A 125 -20.77 29.94 -18.35
C THR A 125 -19.75 28.81 -18.45
N VAL A 126 -19.75 28.01 -19.52
CA VAL A 126 -18.83 26.86 -19.66
C VAL A 126 -17.35 27.26 -19.63
N CYS A 127 -17.00 28.47 -20.07
CA CYS A 127 -15.62 28.96 -19.99
C CYS A 127 -15.14 29.12 -18.53
N THR A 128 -16.03 29.49 -17.60
CA THR A 128 -15.65 29.60 -16.17
C THR A 128 -15.47 28.22 -15.55
N TRP A 129 -16.26 27.24 -15.97
CA TRP A 129 -16.06 25.84 -15.63
C TRP A 129 -14.72 25.32 -16.17
N TYR A 130 -14.38 25.62 -17.42
CA TYR A 130 -13.13 25.17 -18.03
C TYR A 130 -11.92 25.73 -17.29
N THR A 131 -11.89 27.05 -17.03
CA THR A 131 -10.79 27.68 -16.29
C THR A 131 -10.61 27.09 -14.88
N ARG A 132 -11.71 26.71 -14.21
CA ARG A 132 -11.62 26.10 -12.88
C ARG A 132 -11.01 24.70 -12.91
N TRP A 133 -11.34 23.91 -13.93
CA TRP A 133 -11.00 22.48 -13.98
C TRP A 133 -9.78 22.17 -14.88
N SER A 134 -9.33 23.12 -15.69
CA SER A 134 -8.18 22.95 -16.61
C SER A 134 -6.84 22.76 -15.90
N ASP A 135 -6.71 23.26 -14.67
CA ASP A 135 -5.48 23.09 -13.88
C ASP A 135 -5.42 21.72 -13.18
N GLU A 136 -6.58 21.08 -12.99
CA GLU A 136 -6.72 19.81 -12.23
C GLU A 136 -6.74 18.57 -13.14
N PHE A 137 -7.16 18.74 -14.41
CA PHE A 137 -7.39 17.67 -15.37
C PHE A 137 -6.74 17.94 -16.72
N ASP A 138 -6.30 16.86 -17.37
CA ASP A 138 -5.81 16.95 -18.73
C ASP A 138 -6.96 17.28 -19.69
N ALA A 139 -6.64 17.98 -20.79
CA ALA A 139 -7.63 18.34 -21.81
C ALA A 139 -8.39 17.11 -22.35
N ALA A 140 -7.75 15.95 -22.40
CA ALA A 140 -8.36 14.69 -22.83
C ALA A 140 -9.46 14.19 -21.87
N GLU A 141 -9.26 14.34 -20.56
CA GLU A 141 -10.24 13.93 -19.54
C GLU A 141 -11.49 14.82 -19.56
N LEU A 142 -11.31 16.11 -19.83
CA LEU A 142 -12.41 17.09 -19.93
C LEU A 142 -13.11 17.07 -21.29
N ALA A 143 -12.43 16.68 -22.37
CA ALA A 143 -12.99 16.70 -23.73
C ALA A 143 -14.20 15.77 -23.88
N ALA A 144 -14.11 14.52 -23.43
CA ALA A 144 -15.19 13.55 -23.56
C ALA A 144 -16.51 13.99 -22.89
N PRO A 145 -16.54 14.46 -21.63
CA PRO A 145 -17.75 15.00 -21.04
C PRO A 145 -18.19 16.32 -21.69
N PHE A 146 -17.27 17.19 -22.10
CA PHE A 146 -17.58 18.42 -22.81
C PHE A 146 -18.35 18.16 -24.11
N TRP A 147 -17.88 17.26 -24.97
CA TRP A 147 -18.55 16.98 -26.26
C TRP A 147 -19.95 16.37 -26.09
N ARG A 148 -20.18 15.60 -25.01
CA ARG A 148 -21.52 15.13 -24.66
C ARG A 148 -22.43 16.28 -24.20
N TRP A 149 -21.90 17.17 -23.38
CA TRP A 149 -22.61 18.37 -22.93
C TRP A 149 -22.96 19.31 -24.09
N GLN A 150 -22.01 19.55 -25.01
CA GLN A 150 -22.18 20.44 -26.17
C GLN A 150 -23.37 20.01 -27.03
N SER A 151 -23.60 18.72 -27.21
CA SER A 151 -24.71 18.19 -28.03
C SER A 151 -26.12 18.61 -27.60
N ARG A 152 -26.26 19.17 -26.39
CA ARG A 152 -27.53 19.72 -25.88
C ARG A 152 -27.87 21.08 -26.50
N PHE A 153 -26.86 21.85 -26.90
CA PHE A 153 -27.02 23.24 -27.33
C PHE A 153 -26.96 23.35 -28.84
N ALA A 154 -27.99 23.94 -29.43
CA ALA A 154 -28.07 24.11 -30.87
C ALA A 154 -27.09 25.18 -31.37
N SER A 155 -26.87 26.23 -30.57
CA SER A 155 -25.89 27.29 -30.85
C SER A 155 -24.48 26.73 -31.03
N LEU A 156 -24.12 25.69 -30.26
CA LEU A 156 -22.80 25.11 -30.27
C LEU A 156 -22.61 24.02 -31.32
N LYS A 157 -23.58 23.75 -32.19
CA LYS A 157 -23.44 22.78 -33.28
C LYS A 157 -22.21 23.08 -34.15
N GLU A 158 -21.83 24.36 -34.20
CA GLU A 158 -20.64 24.80 -34.93
C GLU A 158 -19.31 24.33 -34.37
N LEU A 159 -19.30 23.74 -33.18
CA LEU A 159 -18.07 23.15 -32.64
C LEU A 159 -17.82 21.73 -33.16
N ASP A 160 -18.78 21.11 -33.86
CA ASP A 160 -18.63 19.74 -34.37
C ASP A 160 -17.44 19.60 -35.34
N TRP A 161 -17.15 20.63 -36.13
CA TRP A 161 -16.00 20.62 -37.04
C TRP A 161 -14.68 20.69 -36.28
N LEU A 162 -14.59 21.48 -35.22
CA LEU A 162 -13.41 21.54 -34.34
C LEU A 162 -13.16 20.19 -33.64
N ARG A 163 -14.24 19.48 -33.28
CA ARG A 163 -14.13 18.11 -32.77
C ARG A 163 -13.52 17.17 -33.81
N ILE A 164 -14.00 17.24 -35.06
CA ILE A 164 -13.55 16.36 -36.14
C ILE A 164 -12.10 16.65 -36.55
N SER A 165 -11.69 17.92 -36.54
CA SER A 165 -10.29 18.31 -36.82
C SER A 165 -9.33 17.98 -35.67
N GLY A 166 -9.84 17.59 -34.51
CA GLY A 166 -9.02 17.23 -33.35
C GLY A 166 -8.43 18.44 -32.62
N GLU A 167 -9.09 19.60 -32.71
CA GLU A 167 -8.64 20.81 -32.03
C GLU A 167 -8.62 20.62 -30.51
N PRO A 168 -7.61 21.16 -29.81
CA PRO A 168 -7.52 21.04 -28.36
C PRO A 168 -8.64 21.84 -27.68
N LEU A 169 -9.05 21.38 -26.49
CA LEU A 169 -10.20 21.95 -25.79
C LEU A 169 -10.04 23.45 -25.48
N TYR A 170 -8.82 23.93 -25.23
CA TYR A 170 -8.59 25.37 -25.02
C TYR A 170 -8.98 26.20 -26.26
N ALA A 171 -8.70 25.71 -27.48
CA ALA A 171 -9.02 26.41 -28.72
C ALA A 171 -10.54 26.49 -28.90
N VAL A 172 -11.23 25.38 -28.62
CA VAL A 172 -12.70 25.32 -28.61
C VAL A 172 -13.29 26.33 -27.61
N MET A 173 -12.68 26.46 -26.42
CA MET A 173 -13.13 27.42 -25.40
C MET A 173 -12.93 28.88 -25.81
N TYR A 174 -11.97 29.17 -26.68
CA TYR A 174 -11.80 30.51 -27.25
C TYR A 174 -12.92 30.87 -28.25
N GLU A 175 -13.51 29.90 -28.94
CA GLU A 175 -14.57 30.12 -29.94
C GLU A 175 -15.95 30.33 -29.31
N ILE A 176 -16.24 29.66 -28.18
CA ILE A 176 -17.56 29.70 -27.53
C ILE A 176 -18.06 31.13 -27.24
N PRO A 177 -17.26 32.06 -26.68
CA PRO A 177 -17.70 33.43 -26.46
C PRO A 177 -18.16 34.16 -27.72
N PHE A 178 -17.54 33.89 -28.88
CA PHE A 178 -17.94 34.48 -30.16
C PHE A 178 -19.29 33.93 -30.62
N ILE A 179 -19.45 32.60 -30.57
CA ILE A 179 -20.73 31.94 -30.90
C ILE A 179 -21.85 32.48 -30.00
N VAL A 180 -21.60 32.59 -28.69
CA VAL A 180 -22.56 33.13 -27.72
C VAL A 180 -22.93 34.59 -28.01
N ARG A 181 -21.97 35.40 -28.48
CA ARG A 181 -22.20 36.80 -28.85
C ARG A 181 -23.08 36.92 -30.09
N GLU A 182 -22.91 36.02 -31.05
CA GLU A 182 -23.65 35.99 -32.32
C GLU A 182 -25.01 35.30 -32.19
N THR A 183 -25.19 34.46 -31.17
CA THR A 183 -26.45 33.75 -30.90
C THR A 183 -27.55 34.73 -30.44
N PRO A 184 -28.71 34.76 -31.11
CA PRO A 184 -29.86 35.57 -30.71
C PRO A 184 -30.34 35.30 -29.28
N GLU A 185 -30.79 36.34 -28.55
CA GLU A 185 -31.19 36.21 -27.14
C GLU A 185 -32.30 35.17 -26.90
N HIS A 186 -33.27 35.04 -27.81
CA HIS A 186 -34.34 34.06 -27.65
C HIS A 186 -33.82 32.61 -27.65
N ILE A 187 -32.73 32.32 -28.38
CA ILE A 187 -32.06 31.01 -28.35
C ILE A 187 -31.28 30.87 -27.05
N ARG A 188 -30.53 31.90 -26.63
CA ARG A 188 -29.78 31.87 -25.36
C ARG A 188 -30.69 31.61 -24.17
N VAL A 189 -31.85 32.27 -24.11
CA VAL A 189 -32.87 32.02 -23.07
C VAL A 189 -33.36 30.58 -23.13
N ALA A 190 -33.71 30.06 -24.31
CA ALA A 190 -34.15 28.66 -24.47
C ALA A 190 -33.06 27.67 -24.02
N GLU A 191 -31.79 27.95 -24.30
CA GLU A 191 -30.64 27.13 -23.89
C GLU A 191 -30.39 27.20 -22.37
N ARG A 192 -30.52 28.37 -21.74
CA ARG A 192 -30.56 28.49 -20.26
C ARG A 192 -31.69 27.63 -19.67
N TRP A 193 -32.82 27.50 -20.38
CA TRP A 193 -33.91 26.62 -19.95
C TRP A 193 -33.59 25.12 -20.07
N GLN A 194 -32.54 24.71 -20.78
CA GLN A 194 -32.09 23.32 -20.79
C GLN A 194 -31.19 22.95 -19.61
N VAL A 195 -30.65 23.94 -18.91
CA VAL A 195 -29.79 23.74 -17.73
C VAL A 195 -30.68 23.48 -16.51
N PRO A 196 -30.44 22.43 -15.68
CA PRO A 196 -31.31 22.08 -14.56
C PRO A 196 -31.39 23.12 -13.44
N ASN A 197 -30.56 24.17 -13.46
CA ASN A 197 -30.61 25.23 -12.45
C ASN A 197 -31.80 26.17 -12.72
N LYS A 198 -32.90 25.97 -11.99
CA LYS A 198 -34.16 26.75 -12.08
C LYS A 198 -34.41 27.65 -10.89
N LEU A 199 -33.44 27.76 -9.98
CA LEU A 199 -33.53 28.68 -8.85
C LEU A 199 -33.28 30.09 -9.38
N ALA A 200 -34.32 30.71 -9.92
CA ALA A 200 -34.39 32.16 -9.95
C ALA A 200 -34.38 32.59 -8.49
N ASP A 201 -33.31 33.24 -8.07
CA ASP A 201 -33.26 33.92 -6.78
C ASP A 201 -34.40 34.94 -6.76
N ARG A 202 -35.51 34.55 -6.13
CA ARG A 202 -36.57 35.46 -5.70
C ARG A 202 -36.18 36.00 -4.34
N SER A 203 -34.98 36.57 -4.22
CA SER A 203 -34.70 37.61 -3.25
C SER A 203 -35.01 38.92 -3.98
N GLY A 204 -36.24 39.42 -3.90
CA GLY A 204 -36.66 40.20 -2.74
C GLY A 204 -36.81 41.64 -3.24
N VAL A 205 -38.06 42.07 -3.36
CA VAL A 205 -38.50 43.47 -3.53
C VAL A 205 -37.92 44.33 -2.40
#